data_AF-A0AAU8C999-F1
#
_entry.id   AF-A0AAU8C999-F1
#
_cell.length_a   1.000
_cell.length_b   1.000
_cell.length_c   1.000
_cell.angle_alpha   90.00
_cell.angle_beta   90.00
_cell.angle_gamma   90.00
#
_symmetry.space_group_name_H-M   'P 1'
#
loop_
_entity.id
_entity.type
_entity.pdbx_description
1 polymer ?
#
loop_
_entity_poly.entity_id
_entity_poly.type
_entity_poly.pdbx_seq_one_letter_code
_entity_poly.pdbx_strand_id
1 'polypeptide(L)'
;MRLRTLAACVAIAGTVSGAAIAISDFMSKEPAPPELAQAGGWMPQGPEAFRNVDILVTLPATAWAEDAPDLGPLPLLQVAFADRPVRAIEPPLSTWSRDIAPGETLDFLLSEAGLAAPDRAEVAFALGAEYDLRRLRPGHSVTVASTVDGSPRIVSLAVEDGVRIEVVFGEQLSTQVVAPDPEILTLAGEAVIDSSIFAALDEAGIPARFSVDLAQMLGGTVDFRREMAGGETLRLLWREARVGEDRIGQPDLAFAALEIGGSLYEIVWPDDGSGQATIYVDGEVLRVFAQPVEGARLSSVFGRRTHPVFGNVRMHTGVDFAAARGTPVQATAPGRVNFIGWRGGYGRVVEILHGSDTMTRYAHLSAVPEDLAQGQRVAAGDVIGRVGATGTATGPNLHYEVLVDGRPTDPLSDNRLAEAAESEADDTAALYRLAEARALLNENLGSEIAKTTTERL
;
A
#
# COMPACT_ATOMS: atom_id res chain seq x y z
N MET A 1 -77.91 -11.25 -6.22
CA MET A 1 -78.50 -11.57 -4.90
C MET A 1 -77.73 -10.78 -3.85
N ARG A 2 -78.39 -9.78 -3.24
CA ARG A 2 -78.14 -9.04 -1.97
C ARG A 2 -76.69 -8.55 -1.66
N LEU A 3 -76.40 -7.24 -1.84
CA LEU A 3 -76.51 -6.14 -0.83
C LEU A 3 -75.40 -6.23 0.26
N ARG A 4 -74.54 -5.24 0.55
CA ARG A 4 -74.78 -3.80 0.76
C ARG A 4 -73.48 -2.96 0.78
N THR A 5 -73.58 -1.79 0.16
CA THR A 5 -72.80 -0.54 0.33
C THR A 5 -73.07 0.17 1.67
N LEU A 6 -72.09 0.95 2.16
CA LEU A 6 -72.18 2.28 2.84
C LEU A 6 -70.75 2.62 3.37
N ALA A 7 -69.96 3.52 2.77
CA ALA A 7 -70.06 4.98 2.78
C ALA A 7 -70.13 5.61 4.18
N ALA A 8 -69.08 6.33 4.59
CA ALA A 8 -69.14 7.68 5.17
C ALA A 8 -67.76 8.19 5.61
N CYS A 9 -67.36 9.33 5.04
CA CYS A 9 -66.33 10.23 5.55
C CYS A 9 -66.72 10.80 6.91
N VAL A 10 -65.77 11.03 7.82
CA VAL A 10 -65.76 12.20 8.72
C VAL A 10 -64.30 12.56 9.04
N ALA A 11 -63.94 13.82 8.78
CA ALA A 11 -62.76 14.49 9.30
C ALA A 11 -63.05 15.09 10.67
N ILE A 12 -62.17 14.90 11.66
CA ILE A 12 -62.09 15.77 12.86
C ILE A 12 -60.60 15.94 13.23
N ALA A 13 -60.24 17.21 13.39
CA ALA A 13 -58.96 17.72 13.87
C ALA A 13 -58.73 17.44 15.37
N GLY A 14 -57.48 17.42 15.82
CA GLY A 14 -57.20 17.43 17.27
C GLY A 14 -55.76 17.09 17.64
N THR A 15 -54.98 18.14 17.79
CA THR A 15 -53.70 18.30 18.51
C THR A 15 -53.47 17.47 19.79
N VAL A 16 -52.18 17.27 20.09
CA VAL A 16 -51.47 17.34 21.41
C VAL A 16 -50.73 16.07 21.87
N SER A 17 -49.43 16.27 22.14
CA SER A 17 -48.50 15.57 23.05
C SER A 17 -48.16 14.09 22.79
N GLY A 18 -46.91 13.64 22.88
CA GLY A 18 -45.82 14.10 23.74
C GLY A 18 -45.80 13.27 25.03
N ALA A 19 -44.96 12.23 25.02
CA ALA A 19 -44.40 11.46 26.16
C ALA A 19 -44.54 9.94 26.02
N ALA A 20 -43.37 9.30 25.96
CA ALA A 20 -42.93 8.06 26.61
C ALA A 20 -43.96 7.01 27.06
N ILE A 21 -43.63 5.74 26.82
CA ILE A 21 -43.44 4.73 27.88
C ILE A 21 -42.81 3.45 27.29
N ALA A 22 -41.76 3.01 27.98
CA ALA A 22 -41.27 1.66 28.26
C ALA A 22 -41.33 0.55 27.19
N ILE A 23 -40.13 0.08 26.82
CA ILE A 23 -39.93 -1.33 26.46
C ILE A 23 -39.34 -2.01 27.69
N SER A 24 -40.03 -3.08 28.08
CA SER A 24 -39.82 -3.95 29.22
C SER A 24 -38.60 -4.85 29.10
N ASP A 25 -37.94 -5.05 30.25
CA ASP A 25 -37.01 -6.13 30.57
C ASP A 25 -37.52 -7.52 30.15
N PHE A 26 -36.65 -8.31 29.51
CA PHE A 26 -36.57 -9.74 29.78
C PHE A 26 -35.10 -10.15 29.90
N MET A 27 -34.73 -10.49 31.14
CA MET A 27 -33.40 -10.89 31.57
C MET A 27 -33.09 -12.34 31.19
N SER A 28 -31.88 -12.56 30.68
CA SER A 28 -31.11 -13.79 30.95
C SER A 28 -29.70 -13.39 31.37
N LYS A 29 -29.42 -13.66 32.65
CA LYS A 29 -28.17 -13.39 33.36
C LYS A 29 -27.07 -14.37 32.92
N GLU A 30 -25.90 -13.83 32.60
CA GLU A 30 -24.61 -14.40 32.98
C GLU A 30 -23.69 -13.25 33.42
N PRO A 31 -22.94 -13.38 34.53
CA PRO A 31 -22.25 -12.25 35.15
C PRO A 31 -20.95 -11.90 34.42
N ALA A 32 -20.75 -10.59 34.22
CA ALA A 32 -19.52 -10.02 33.70
C ALA A 32 -18.30 -10.34 34.60
N PRO A 33 -17.10 -10.53 34.02
CA PRO A 33 -15.87 -10.73 34.78
C PRO A 33 -15.56 -9.52 35.70
N PRO A 34 -14.99 -9.74 36.90
CA PRO A 34 -14.73 -8.70 37.89
C PRO A 34 -13.71 -7.62 37.47
N GLU A 35 -13.07 -7.76 36.31
CA GLU A 35 -12.04 -6.85 35.79
C GLU A 35 -12.63 -5.61 35.10
N LEU A 36 -13.92 -5.62 34.72
CA LEU A 36 -14.58 -4.49 34.04
C LEU A 36 -15.29 -3.51 34.99
N ALA A 37 -15.24 -3.71 36.31
CA ALA A 37 -15.91 -2.84 37.28
C ALA A 37 -15.12 -1.56 37.65
N GLN A 38 -13.95 -1.30 37.05
CA GLN A 38 -13.09 -0.17 37.45
C GLN A 38 -12.64 0.77 36.31
N ALA A 39 -13.22 0.71 35.11
CA ALA A 39 -12.82 1.57 33.99
C ALA A 39 -13.77 2.78 33.75
N GLY A 40 -14.39 3.32 34.80
CA GLY A 40 -15.41 4.37 34.69
C GLY A 40 -15.16 5.65 35.49
N GLY A 41 -13.91 5.98 35.83
CA GLY A 41 -13.64 7.06 36.78
C GLY A 41 -12.37 7.87 36.55
N TRP A 42 -11.85 7.96 35.32
CA TRP A 42 -10.70 8.81 35.04
C TRP A 42 -11.13 10.14 34.40
N MET A 43 -11.06 11.21 35.19
CA MET A 43 -11.03 12.60 34.70
C MET A 43 -9.60 13.15 34.92
N PRO A 44 -8.99 13.82 33.94
CA PRO A 44 -7.71 14.48 34.16
C PRO A 44 -7.88 15.66 35.13
N GLN A 45 -7.05 15.71 36.18
CA GLN A 45 -7.03 16.86 37.09
C GLN A 45 -6.27 18.02 36.44
N GLY A 46 -6.84 19.22 36.54
CA GLY A 46 -6.14 20.47 36.19
C GLY A 46 -4.96 20.75 37.14
N PRO A 47 -4.02 21.62 36.74
CA PRO A 47 -2.83 21.90 37.54
C PRO A 47 -3.18 22.57 38.87
N GLU A 48 -2.68 22.03 39.98
CA GLU A 48 -2.84 22.62 41.31
C GLU A 48 -2.04 23.93 41.47
N ALA A 49 -2.64 24.90 42.16
CA ALA A 49 -2.03 26.20 42.46
C ALA A 49 -0.89 26.10 43.48
N PHE A 50 0.13 26.95 43.31
CA PHE A 50 1.29 27.08 44.19
C PHE A 50 0.88 27.34 45.65
N ARG A 51 1.33 26.48 46.57
CA ARG A 51 1.25 26.72 48.02
C ARG A 51 2.46 27.55 48.46
N ASN A 52 2.19 28.74 49.00
CA ASN A 52 3.18 29.49 49.78
C ASN A 52 3.50 28.72 51.08
N VAL A 53 4.78 28.49 51.34
CA VAL A 53 5.26 27.98 52.62
C VAL A 53 5.75 29.18 53.42
N ASP A 54 4.99 29.61 54.43
CA ASP A 54 5.46 30.56 55.42
C ASP A 54 6.44 29.86 56.36
N ILE A 55 7.72 30.23 56.28
CA ILE A 55 8.75 29.76 57.20
C ILE A 55 8.79 30.72 58.40
N LEU A 56 8.34 30.25 59.56
CA LEU A 56 8.51 30.96 60.83
C LEU A 56 9.97 30.85 61.28
N VAL A 57 10.73 31.94 61.22
CA VAL A 57 12.08 32.03 61.75
C VAL A 57 12.03 32.43 63.22
N THR A 58 12.25 31.47 64.12
CA THR A 58 12.59 31.74 65.53
C THR A 58 14.10 31.63 65.70
N LEU A 59 14.76 32.77 65.96
CA LEU A 59 16.16 32.82 66.34
C LEU A 59 16.28 32.62 67.87
N PRO A 60 16.92 31.55 68.38
CA PRO A 60 17.30 31.51 69.77
C PRO A 60 18.50 32.43 70.02
N ALA A 61 18.42 33.17 71.12
CA ALA A 61 19.44 34.08 71.59
C ALA A 61 20.76 33.34 71.89
N THR A 62 21.86 33.96 71.48
CA THR A 62 23.24 33.57 71.78
C THR A 62 23.49 33.51 73.28
N ALA A 63 23.90 32.33 73.77
CA ALA A 63 24.68 32.20 74.99
C ALA A 63 26.02 31.56 74.59
N TRP A 64 27.09 32.33 74.76
CA TRP A 64 28.46 31.86 74.58
C TRP A 64 28.82 30.99 75.77
N ALA A 65 28.98 29.69 75.56
CA ALA A 65 29.66 28.80 76.48
C ALA A 65 31.01 28.43 75.84
N GLU A 66 32.09 28.92 76.44
CA GLU A 66 33.45 28.46 76.17
C GLU A 66 33.61 27.06 76.76
N ASP A 67 33.34 26.03 75.96
CA ASP A 67 33.92 24.71 76.14
C ASP A 67 34.16 24.15 74.74
N ALA A 68 35.43 24.14 74.33
CA ALA A 68 35.85 23.57 73.07
C ALA A 68 35.86 22.04 73.20
N PRO A 69 34.98 21.28 72.52
CA PRO A 69 35.18 19.85 72.41
C PRO A 69 36.43 19.58 71.57
N ASP A 70 37.24 18.63 72.02
CA ASP A 70 38.38 18.08 71.29
C ASP A 70 37.93 17.60 69.91
N LEU A 71 38.17 18.42 68.89
CA LEU A 71 37.98 18.05 67.49
C LEU A 71 39.22 17.26 67.09
N GLY A 72 39.19 15.95 67.35
CA GLY A 72 40.04 14.99 66.64
C GLY A 72 40.00 15.23 65.12
N PRO A 73 40.97 14.73 64.35
CA PRO A 73 41.12 15.08 62.94
C PRO A 73 39.80 14.87 62.22
N LEU A 74 39.20 15.98 61.75
CA LEU A 74 37.97 15.95 61.00
C LEU A 74 38.18 15.01 59.81
N PRO A 75 37.25 14.06 59.54
CA PRO A 75 37.35 13.25 58.35
C PRO A 75 37.40 14.22 57.17
N LEU A 76 38.43 14.08 56.33
CA LEU A 76 38.47 14.72 55.02
C LEU A 76 37.12 14.41 54.37
N LEU A 77 36.32 15.45 54.11
CA LEU A 77 35.16 15.35 53.24
C LEU A 77 35.68 14.84 51.89
N GLN A 78 35.60 13.53 51.69
CA GLN A 78 35.61 12.97 50.36
C GLN A 78 34.35 13.51 49.70
N VAL A 79 34.53 14.59 48.95
CA VAL A 79 33.57 14.96 47.92
C VAL A 79 33.52 13.75 47.00
N ALA A 80 32.52 12.90 47.21
CA ALA A 80 32.14 11.94 46.20
C ALA A 80 31.77 12.78 44.98
N PHE A 81 32.67 12.83 44.00
CA PHE A 81 32.25 13.09 42.64
C PHE A 81 31.30 11.94 42.34
N ALA A 82 30.00 12.19 42.51
CA ALA A 82 29.04 11.39 41.81
C ALA A 82 29.45 11.52 40.34
N ASP A 83 29.88 10.42 39.74
CA ASP A 83 29.95 10.27 38.29
C ASP A 83 28.54 10.50 37.76
N ARG A 84 28.12 11.76 37.70
CA ARG A 84 27.07 12.17 36.81
C ARG A 84 27.70 11.97 35.44
N PRO A 85 27.19 11.05 34.60
CA PRO A 85 27.67 10.96 33.24
C PRO A 85 27.52 12.36 32.66
N VAL A 86 28.64 12.98 32.33
CA VAL A 86 28.65 14.18 31.52
C VAL A 86 27.87 13.78 30.28
N ARG A 87 26.71 14.40 30.07
CA ARG A 87 25.90 14.17 28.88
C ARG A 87 26.85 14.44 27.71
N ALA A 88 27.24 13.38 26.99
CA ALA A 88 28.13 13.53 25.86
C ALA A 88 27.45 14.51 24.92
N ILE A 89 28.03 15.70 24.79
CA ILE A 89 27.61 16.64 23.77
C ILE A 89 28.10 16.00 22.48
N GLU A 90 27.20 15.35 21.75
CA GLU A 90 27.53 14.84 20.42
C GLU A 90 28.05 16.04 19.61
N PRO A 91 29.28 15.97 19.08
CA PRO A 91 29.83 17.07 18.31
C PRO A 91 28.89 17.36 17.13
N PRO A 92 28.70 18.64 16.77
CA PRO A 92 27.82 18.99 15.66
C PRO A 92 28.31 18.31 14.38
N LEU A 93 27.39 17.60 13.72
CA LEU A 93 27.67 16.95 12.45
C LEU A 93 27.51 17.96 11.31
N SER A 94 28.44 17.92 10.37
CA SER A 94 28.30 18.56 9.07
C SER A 94 27.61 17.58 8.13
N THR A 95 26.48 17.99 7.55
CA THR A 95 25.72 17.18 6.60
C THR A 95 25.95 17.70 5.19
N TRP A 96 26.36 16.79 4.29
CA TRP A 96 26.42 16.99 2.85
C TRP A 96 25.41 16.06 2.18
N SER A 97 24.68 16.53 1.18
CA SER A 97 23.68 15.71 0.47
C SER A 97 23.62 16.10 -1.01
N ARG A 98 23.51 15.10 -1.90
CA ARG A 98 23.42 15.31 -3.35
C ARG A 98 22.79 14.12 -4.07
N ASP A 99 22.04 14.40 -5.13
CA ASP A 99 21.53 13.40 -6.07
C ASP A 99 22.61 12.97 -7.07
N ILE A 100 22.61 11.67 -7.41
CA ILE A 100 23.47 11.11 -8.46
C ILE A 100 23.04 11.70 -9.81
N ALA A 101 23.96 12.30 -10.54
CA ALA A 101 23.72 12.76 -11.91
C ALA A 101 24.12 11.70 -12.97
N PRO A 102 23.66 11.82 -14.23
CA PRO A 102 24.05 10.90 -15.30
C PRO A 102 25.57 10.82 -15.49
N GLY A 103 26.12 9.61 -15.35
CA GLY A 103 27.55 9.33 -15.54
C GLY A 103 28.41 9.51 -14.28
N GLU A 104 27.84 9.96 -13.17
CA GLU A 104 28.55 10.04 -11.88
C GLU A 104 28.62 8.67 -11.19
N THR A 105 29.62 8.50 -10.33
CA THR A 105 29.83 7.28 -9.54
C THR A 105 29.66 7.57 -8.05
N LEU A 106 29.35 6.52 -7.28
CA LEU A 106 29.30 6.62 -5.82
C LEU A 106 30.65 7.10 -5.25
N ASP A 107 31.77 6.60 -5.78
CA ASP A 107 33.11 7.04 -5.34
C ASP A 107 33.35 8.53 -5.58
N PHE A 108 32.87 9.07 -6.72
CA PHE A 108 32.96 10.51 -7.01
C PHE A 108 32.21 11.34 -5.96
N LEU A 109 30.95 10.98 -5.67
CA LEU A 109 30.11 11.71 -4.70
C LEU A 109 30.68 11.62 -3.29
N LEU A 110 31.15 10.45 -2.86
CA LEU A 110 31.78 10.30 -1.55
C LEU A 110 33.11 11.08 -1.46
N SER A 111 33.85 11.18 -2.57
CA SER A 111 35.07 12.01 -2.61
C SER A 111 34.75 13.50 -2.56
N GLU A 112 33.67 13.94 -3.21
CA GLU A 112 33.19 15.32 -3.17
C GLU A 112 32.67 15.69 -1.77
N ALA A 113 32.00 14.76 -1.10
CA ALA A 113 31.59 14.88 0.31
C ALA A 113 32.76 14.93 1.30
N GLY A 114 34.00 14.74 0.82
CA GLY A 114 35.23 14.88 1.62
C GLY A 114 35.70 13.61 2.31
N LEU A 115 35.14 12.43 2.00
CA LEU A 115 35.61 11.17 2.59
C LEU A 115 36.99 10.76 2.06
N ALA A 116 37.85 10.28 2.95
CA ALA A 116 39.14 9.71 2.57
C ALA A 116 38.97 8.39 1.80
N ALA A 117 39.93 8.07 0.92
CA ALA A 117 39.88 6.86 0.10
C ALA A 117 39.62 5.54 0.87
N PRO A 118 40.21 5.27 2.06
CA PRO A 118 39.88 4.08 2.83
C PRO A 118 38.40 4.05 3.26
N ASP A 119 37.88 5.16 3.78
CA ASP A 119 36.48 5.25 4.22
C ASP A 119 35.51 5.05 3.06
N ARG A 120 35.81 5.61 1.88
CA ARG A 120 34.98 5.41 0.67
C ARG A 120 34.91 3.95 0.27
N ALA A 121 36.02 3.21 0.37
CA ALA A 121 36.06 1.80 0.05
C ALA A 121 35.23 0.97 1.05
N GLU A 122 35.31 1.30 2.33
CA GLU A 122 34.50 0.65 3.38
C GLU A 122 33.00 0.93 3.19
N VAL A 123 32.62 2.18 2.93
CA VAL A 123 31.24 2.57 2.62
C VAL A 123 30.72 1.82 1.40
N ALA A 124 31.50 1.78 0.31
CA ALA A 124 31.08 1.10 -0.91
C ALA A 124 30.90 -0.41 -0.69
N PHE A 125 31.77 -1.03 0.11
CA PHE A 125 31.64 -2.44 0.47
C PHE A 125 30.39 -2.69 1.32
N ALA A 126 30.15 -1.83 2.32
CA ALA A 126 29.01 -1.92 3.23
C ALA A 126 27.67 -1.73 2.53
N LEU A 127 27.54 -0.67 1.72
CA LEU A 127 26.36 -0.46 0.87
C LEU A 127 26.18 -1.58 -0.14
N GLY A 128 27.27 -2.11 -0.69
CA GLY A 128 27.28 -3.23 -1.64
C GLY A 128 26.78 -4.55 -1.07
N ALA A 129 26.78 -4.72 0.27
CA ALA A 129 26.23 -5.90 0.93
C ALA A 129 24.70 -5.91 0.89
N GLU A 130 24.06 -4.74 0.97
CA GLU A 130 22.59 -4.58 1.00
C GLU A 130 22.00 -4.19 -0.36
N TYR A 131 22.78 -3.57 -1.26
CA TYR A 131 22.31 -3.09 -2.55
C TYR A 131 23.32 -3.30 -3.68
N ASP A 132 22.83 -3.78 -4.83
CA ASP A 132 23.65 -3.91 -6.03
C ASP A 132 23.95 -2.52 -6.62
N LEU A 133 25.12 -1.97 -6.27
CA LEU A 133 25.58 -0.63 -6.67
C LEU A 133 25.62 -0.42 -8.19
N ARG A 134 25.59 -1.49 -9.01
CA ARG A 134 25.49 -1.37 -10.48
C ARG A 134 24.10 -0.92 -10.95
N ARG A 135 23.12 -0.94 -10.04
CA ARG A 135 21.74 -0.49 -10.28
C ARG A 135 21.52 0.95 -9.87
N LEU A 136 22.56 1.66 -9.40
CA LEU A 136 22.48 3.09 -9.15
C LEU A 136 22.07 3.83 -10.42
N ARG A 137 21.12 4.77 -10.29
CA ARG A 137 20.58 5.57 -11.38
C ARG A 137 20.55 7.04 -10.98
N PRO A 138 20.48 7.95 -11.96
CA PRO A 138 20.21 9.34 -11.68
C PRO A 138 18.92 9.51 -10.86
N GLY A 139 18.96 10.33 -9.81
CA GLY A 139 17.84 10.55 -8.89
C GLY A 139 17.93 9.79 -7.56
N HIS A 140 18.82 8.81 -7.41
CA HIS A 140 19.21 8.35 -6.07
C HIS A 140 19.99 9.45 -5.36
N SER A 141 19.94 9.51 -4.03
CA SER A 141 20.65 10.53 -3.26
C SER A 141 21.63 9.94 -2.25
N VAL A 142 22.76 10.61 -2.08
CA VAL A 142 23.79 10.25 -1.11
C VAL A 142 23.86 11.36 -0.08
N THR A 143 23.75 11.00 1.19
CA THR A 143 23.93 11.94 2.30
C THR A 143 25.06 11.46 3.20
N VAL A 144 25.97 12.36 3.54
CA VAL A 144 27.11 12.12 4.42
C VAL A 144 27.00 13.06 5.61
N ALA A 145 26.92 12.49 6.80
CA ALA A 145 27.08 13.20 8.06
C ALA A 145 28.47 12.90 8.62
N SER A 146 29.31 13.92 8.74
CA SER A 146 30.68 13.83 9.27
C SER A 146 30.84 14.72 10.49
N THR A 147 31.75 14.35 11.39
CA THR A 147 32.18 15.23 12.47
C THR A 147 33.04 16.39 11.95
N VAL A 148 33.26 17.42 12.78
CA VAL A 148 33.99 18.64 12.41
C VAL A 148 35.43 18.37 11.94
N ASP A 149 36.03 17.26 12.38
CA ASP A 149 37.35 16.76 11.98
C ASP A 149 37.36 16.04 10.61
N GLY A 150 36.19 15.88 9.98
CA GLY A 150 36.03 15.21 8.69
C GLY A 150 35.76 13.71 8.77
N SER A 151 35.76 13.12 9.97
CA SER A 151 35.49 11.68 10.14
C SER A 151 34.00 11.38 9.87
N PRO A 152 33.66 10.39 9.02
CA PRO A 152 32.27 10.06 8.74
C PRO A 152 31.59 9.43 9.98
N ARG A 153 30.32 9.75 10.20
CA ARG A 153 29.45 9.16 11.23
C ARG A 153 28.34 8.34 10.63
N ILE A 154 27.68 8.90 9.63
CA ILE A 154 26.58 8.24 8.92
C ILE A 154 26.74 8.54 7.45
N VAL A 155 26.72 7.50 6.62
CA VAL A 155 26.55 7.65 5.18
C VAL A 155 25.27 6.94 4.80
N SER A 156 24.35 7.66 4.16
CA SER A 156 23.09 7.11 3.70
C SER A 156 22.96 7.20 2.19
N LEU A 157 22.44 6.12 1.60
CA LEU A 157 22.07 6.02 0.20
C LEU A 157 20.55 5.86 0.14
N ALA A 158 19.85 6.87 -0.35
CA ALA A 158 18.43 6.77 -0.68
C ALA A 158 18.29 6.21 -2.10
N VAL A 159 17.53 5.13 -2.23
CA VAL A 159 17.23 4.48 -3.51
C VAL A 159 15.74 4.64 -3.85
N GLU A 160 15.30 4.03 -4.95
CA GLU A 160 13.88 3.98 -5.33
C GLU A 160 12.97 3.52 -4.17
N ASP A 161 11.73 4.00 -4.19
CA ASP A 161 10.67 3.68 -3.22
C ASP A 161 10.97 4.09 -1.76
N GLY A 162 11.81 5.11 -1.54
CA GLY A 162 12.02 5.70 -0.21
C GLY A 162 12.87 4.84 0.74
N VAL A 163 13.37 3.70 0.25
CA VAL A 163 14.31 2.86 0.99
C VAL A 163 15.63 3.59 1.13
N ARG A 164 16.14 3.64 2.36
CA ARG A 164 17.43 4.25 2.68
C ARG A 164 18.34 3.23 3.31
N ILE A 165 19.57 3.11 2.81
CA ILE A 165 20.57 2.22 3.36
C ILE A 165 21.56 3.10 4.12
N GLU A 166 21.70 2.86 5.41
CA GLU A 166 22.57 3.64 6.29
C GLU A 166 23.77 2.82 6.72
N VAL A 167 24.95 3.41 6.54
CA VAL A 167 26.22 2.94 7.08
C VAL A 167 26.57 3.80 8.28
N VAL A 168 26.63 3.21 9.47
CA VAL A 168 26.92 3.90 10.72
C VAL A 168 28.32 3.56 11.19
N PHE A 169 29.11 4.60 11.47
CA PHE A 169 30.49 4.50 11.94
C PHE A 169 30.53 4.57 13.47
N GLY A 170 30.58 3.39 14.10
CA GLY A 170 30.78 3.19 15.55
C GLY A 170 32.10 2.49 15.87
N GLU A 171 32.14 1.74 16.97
CA GLU A 171 33.29 0.84 17.27
C GLU A 171 33.49 -0.22 16.19
N GLN A 172 32.39 -0.60 15.54
CA GLN A 172 32.35 -1.40 14.33
C GLN A 172 31.44 -0.71 13.33
N LEU A 173 31.74 -0.87 12.05
CA LEU A 173 30.90 -0.38 10.97
C LEU A 173 29.66 -1.26 10.87
N SER A 174 28.47 -0.66 10.94
CA SER A 174 27.20 -1.36 10.78
C SER A 174 26.44 -0.83 9.57
N THR A 175 25.67 -1.70 8.92
CA THR A 175 24.78 -1.34 7.81
C THR A 175 23.37 -1.72 8.20
N GLN A 176 22.42 -0.84 7.92
CA GLN A 176 21.00 -1.11 8.12
C GLN A 176 20.18 -0.61 6.93
N VAL A 177 19.17 -1.38 6.56
CA VAL A 177 18.15 -0.94 5.61
C VAL A 177 17.02 -0.30 6.41
N VAL A 178 16.86 1.00 6.24
CA VAL A 178 15.75 1.78 6.80
C VAL A 178 14.64 1.78 5.77
N ALA A 179 13.60 0.98 6.03
CA ALA A 179 12.38 1.03 5.25
C ALA A 179 11.70 2.40 5.45
N PRO A 180 11.09 2.98 4.40
CA PRO A 180 10.28 4.18 4.57
C PRO A 180 9.08 3.87 5.48
N ASP A 181 8.62 4.89 6.20
CA ASP A 181 7.32 4.89 6.87
C ASP A 181 6.41 5.86 6.11
N PRO A 182 5.84 5.42 4.97
CA PRO A 182 5.05 6.31 4.13
C PRO A 182 3.66 6.55 4.72
N GLU A 183 3.17 7.77 4.55
CA GLU A 183 1.76 8.07 4.73
C GLU A 183 0.99 7.53 3.52
N ILE A 184 -0.04 6.70 3.77
CA ILE A 184 -0.94 6.23 2.71
C ILE A 184 -2.09 7.21 2.58
N LEU A 185 -2.12 7.93 1.47
CA LEU A 185 -3.20 8.86 1.13
C LEU A 185 -4.21 8.15 0.25
N THR A 186 -5.50 8.30 0.57
CA THR A 186 -6.60 7.94 -0.33
C THR A 186 -7.04 9.21 -1.05
N LEU A 187 -7.06 9.15 -2.38
CA LEU A 187 -7.40 10.25 -3.26
C LEU A 187 -8.54 9.85 -4.18
N ALA A 188 -9.33 10.84 -4.60
CA ALA A 188 -10.36 10.66 -5.61
C ALA A 188 -10.21 11.71 -6.70
N GLY A 189 -10.77 11.43 -7.86
CA GLY A 189 -10.75 12.36 -8.99
C GLY A 189 -11.82 12.02 -10.02
N GLU A 190 -12.19 13.02 -10.80
CA GLU A 190 -13.12 12.91 -11.92
C GLU A 190 -12.43 13.38 -13.21
N ALA A 191 -12.59 12.61 -14.28
CA ALA A 191 -12.08 12.92 -15.60
C ALA A 191 -13.19 12.79 -16.65
N VAL A 192 -13.26 13.74 -17.58
CA VAL A 192 -14.19 13.69 -18.72
C VAL A 192 -13.43 13.15 -19.93
N ILE A 193 -13.96 12.11 -20.54
CA ILE A 193 -13.33 11.40 -21.65
C ILE A 193 -13.77 12.02 -22.96
N ASP A 194 -12.91 12.81 -23.61
CA ASP A 194 -13.23 13.34 -24.95
C ASP A 194 -12.71 12.45 -26.09
N SER A 195 -11.49 11.94 -25.95
CA SER A 195 -10.79 11.22 -27.03
C SER A 195 -10.23 9.86 -26.62
N SER A 196 -9.71 9.77 -25.39
CA SER A 196 -9.22 8.52 -24.81
C SER A 196 -9.15 8.64 -23.29
N ILE A 197 -9.30 7.51 -22.61
CA ILE A 197 -9.14 7.42 -21.15
C ILE A 197 -7.76 7.94 -20.72
N PHE A 198 -6.70 7.57 -21.46
CA PHE A 198 -5.34 8.03 -21.14
C PHE A 198 -5.23 9.56 -21.12
N ALA A 199 -5.72 10.21 -22.17
CA ALA A 199 -5.67 11.68 -22.28
C ALA A 199 -6.51 12.36 -21.19
N ALA A 200 -7.71 11.83 -20.92
CA ALA A 200 -8.61 12.36 -19.91
C ALA A 200 -7.99 12.32 -18.50
N LEU A 201 -7.32 11.22 -18.16
CA LEU A 201 -6.62 11.08 -16.88
C LEU A 201 -5.43 12.02 -16.77
N ASP A 202 -4.61 12.11 -17.82
CA ASP A 202 -3.44 12.99 -17.86
C ASP A 202 -3.83 14.47 -17.68
N GLU A 203 -4.88 14.91 -18.38
CA GLU A 203 -5.42 16.27 -18.28
C GLU A 203 -6.03 16.57 -16.90
N ALA A 204 -6.68 15.58 -16.28
CA ALA A 204 -7.24 15.70 -14.93
C ALA A 204 -6.17 15.61 -13.81
N GLY A 205 -4.89 15.40 -14.15
CA GLY A 205 -3.83 15.19 -13.16
C GLY A 205 -3.91 13.85 -12.42
N ILE A 206 -4.73 12.92 -12.92
CA ILE A 206 -4.89 11.57 -12.38
C ILE A 206 -3.82 10.66 -13.02
N PRO A 207 -3.20 9.71 -12.29
CA PRO A 207 -2.21 8.81 -12.86
C PRO A 207 -2.68 8.09 -14.13
N ALA A 208 -2.18 8.52 -15.30
CA ALA A 208 -2.63 8.03 -16.61
C ALA A 208 -2.44 6.52 -16.83
N ARG A 209 -1.61 5.85 -16.03
CA ARG A 209 -1.45 4.39 -16.06
C ARG A 209 -2.73 3.62 -15.73
N PHE A 210 -3.67 4.23 -14.98
CA PHE A 210 -4.95 3.60 -14.69
C PHE A 210 -5.74 3.30 -15.96
N SER A 211 -5.47 4.00 -17.08
CA SER A 211 -6.06 3.65 -18.38
C SER A 211 -5.76 2.20 -18.80
N VAL A 212 -4.61 1.65 -18.42
CA VAL A 212 -4.22 0.26 -18.69
C VAL A 212 -5.03 -0.68 -17.80
N ASP A 213 -5.15 -0.37 -16.52
CA ASP A 213 -5.91 -1.16 -15.54
C ASP A 213 -7.40 -1.18 -15.90
N LEU A 214 -7.97 -0.05 -16.32
CA LEU A 214 -9.37 0.05 -16.77
C LEU A 214 -9.62 -0.68 -18.09
N ALA A 215 -8.73 -0.51 -19.08
CA ALA A 215 -8.81 -1.24 -20.33
C ALA A 215 -8.69 -2.75 -20.12
N GLN A 216 -7.93 -3.18 -19.11
CA GLN A 216 -7.83 -4.57 -18.71
C GLN A 216 -9.15 -5.09 -18.15
N MET A 217 -9.72 -4.35 -17.20
CA MET A 217 -10.90 -4.79 -16.47
C MET A 217 -12.16 -4.79 -17.31
N LEU A 218 -12.34 -3.75 -18.14
CA LEU A 218 -13.52 -3.60 -19.00
C LEU A 218 -13.30 -4.16 -20.41
N GLY A 219 -12.09 -4.65 -20.71
CA GLY A 219 -11.76 -5.27 -21.99
C GLY A 219 -12.65 -6.48 -22.27
N GLY A 220 -13.32 -6.49 -23.43
CA GLY A 220 -14.26 -7.54 -23.82
C GLY A 220 -15.69 -7.33 -23.30
N THR A 221 -15.89 -6.49 -22.28
CA THR A 221 -17.22 -6.05 -21.83
C THR A 221 -17.66 -4.77 -22.54
N VAL A 222 -16.75 -3.80 -22.65
CA VAL A 222 -16.99 -2.49 -23.28
C VAL A 222 -16.12 -2.37 -24.53
N ASP A 223 -16.71 -2.15 -25.69
CA ASP A 223 -15.96 -1.81 -26.91
C ASP A 223 -15.72 -0.30 -26.97
N PHE A 224 -14.68 0.17 -26.27
CA PHE A 224 -14.33 1.59 -26.21
C PHE A 224 -14.17 2.28 -27.57
N ARG A 225 -13.91 1.54 -28.66
CA ARG A 225 -13.82 2.15 -29.99
C ARG A 225 -15.18 2.44 -30.62
N ARG A 226 -16.21 1.72 -30.21
CA ARG A 226 -17.56 1.82 -30.76
C ARG A 226 -18.52 2.56 -29.84
N GLU A 227 -18.34 2.40 -28.53
CA GLU A 227 -19.27 2.88 -27.52
C GLU A 227 -18.89 4.25 -26.96
N MET A 228 -17.63 4.68 -27.15
CA MET A 228 -17.17 6.00 -26.73
C MET A 228 -17.63 7.06 -27.74
N ALA A 229 -18.50 7.96 -27.27
CA ALA A 229 -19.02 9.10 -28.01
C ALA A 229 -18.28 10.41 -27.66
N GLY A 230 -17.55 10.43 -26.54
CA GLY A 230 -16.94 11.63 -25.99
C GLY A 230 -17.89 12.35 -25.03
N GLY A 231 -17.35 12.85 -23.92
CA GLY A 231 -18.11 13.44 -22.82
C GLY A 231 -18.48 12.46 -21.71
N GLU A 232 -18.05 11.20 -21.78
CA GLU A 232 -18.25 10.22 -20.70
C GLU A 232 -17.49 10.63 -19.44
N THR A 233 -18.09 10.39 -18.27
CA THR A 233 -17.48 10.72 -16.98
C THR A 233 -16.85 9.47 -16.37
N LEU A 234 -15.58 9.59 -15.99
CA LEU A 234 -14.82 8.59 -15.26
C LEU A 234 -14.49 9.13 -13.87
N ARG A 235 -14.87 8.39 -12.83
CA ARG A 235 -14.51 8.69 -11.44
C ARG A 235 -13.63 7.59 -10.88
N LEU A 236 -12.61 7.98 -10.14
CA LEU A 236 -11.60 7.06 -9.61
C LEU A 236 -11.35 7.36 -8.14
N LEU A 237 -11.11 6.30 -7.38
CA LEU A 237 -10.52 6.33 -6.04
C LEU A 237 -9.21 5.54 -6.10
N TRP A 238 -8.12 6.10 -5.60
CA TRP A 238 -6.85 5.40 -5.55
C TRP A 238 -6.10 5.72 -4.27
N ARG A 239 -5.10 4.90 -3.97
CA ARG A 239 -4.21 5.06 -2.83
C ARG A 239 -2.82 5.38 -3.33
N GLU A 240 -2.10 6.22 -2.61
CA GLU A 240 -0.68 6.47 -2.87
C GLU A 240 0.10 6.59 -1.57
N ALA A 241 1.28 5.97 -1.57
CA ALA A 241 2.23 6.12 -0.48
C ALA A 241 3.05 7.41 -0.71
N ARG A 242 3.21 8.24 0.32
CA ARG A 242 4.05 9.44 0.28
C ARG A 242 5.01 9.51 1.45
N VAL A 243 6.20 10.07 1.21
CA VAL A 243 7.14 10.47 2.26
C VAL A 243 7.42 11.95 2.04
N GLY A 244 6.83 12.79 2.89
CA GLY A 244 6.79 14.23 2.64
C GLY A 244 5.97 14.55 1.38
N GLU A 245 6.54 15.32 0.46
CA GLU A 245 5.89 15.66 -0.83
C GLU A 245 6.07 14.57 -1.89
N ASP A 246 7.02 13.67 -1.71
CA ASP A 246 7.39 12.68 -2.73
C ASP A 246 6.50 11.44 -2.66
N ARG A 247 5.94 11.07 -3.81
CA ARG A 247 5.23 9.79 -3.97
C ARG A 247 6.22 8.63 -4.00
N ILE A 248 5.99 7.67 -3.13
CA ILE A 248 6.70 6.41 -3.02
C ILE A 248 5.94 5.33 -3.76
N GLY A 249 6.64 4.56 -4.58
CA GLY A 249 6.02 3.50 -5.37
C GLY A 249 5.01 4.01 -6.40
N GLN A 250 4.24 3.07 -6.93
CA GLN A 250 3.12 3.39 -7.80
C GLN A 250 1.86 3.56 -6.96
N PRO A 251 0.90 4.40 -7.40
CA PRO A 251 -0.40 4.43 -6.75
C PRO A 251 -1.07 3.04 -6.83
N ASP A 252 -2.25 2.88 -6.25
CA ASP A 252 -3.02 1.65 -6.37
C ASP A 252 -4.50 2.00 -6.57
N LEU A 253 -5.13 1.46 -7.61
CA LEU A 253 -6.50 1.79 -7.95
C LEU A 253 -7.45 1.03 -7.03
N ALA A 254 -8.28 1.73 -6.25
CA ALA A 254 -9.20 1.12 -5.29
C ALA A 254 -10.62 1.02 -5.86
N PHE A 255 -11.03 2.03 -6.64
CA PHE A 255 -12.35 2.06 -7.25
C PHE A 255 -12.34 2.80 -8.59
N ALA A 256 -13.18 2.36 -9.51
CA ALA A 256 -13.48 3.07 -10.74
C ALA A 256 -14.97 3.03 -11.06
N ALA A 257 -15.52 4.14 -11.53
CA ALA A 257 -16.88 4.24 -12.05
C ALA A 257 -16.85 4.94 -13.40
N LEU A 258 -17.36 4.27 -14.44
CA LEU A 258 -17.45 4.76 -15.80
C LEU A 258 -18.89 4.69 -16.28
N GLU A 259 -19.44 5.82 -16.68
CA GLU A 259 -20.75 5.88 -17.33
C GLU A 259 -20.55 5.90 -18.86
N ILE A 260 -20.96 4.83 -19.55
CA ILE A 260 -20.80 4.68 -21.00
C ILE A 260 -21.97 3.89 -21.57
N GLY A 261 -22.45 4.29 -22.75
CA GLY A 261 -23.54 3.59 -23.44
C GLY A 261 -24.89 3.57 -22.70
N GLY A 262 -25.06 4.39 -21.65
CA GLY A 262 -26.24 4.42 -20.80
C GLY A 262 -26.23 3.43 -19.63
N SER A 263 -25.10 2.74 -19.40
CA SER A 263 -24.87 1.87 -18.24
C SER A 263 -23.72 2.39 -17.39
N LEU A 264 -23.80 2.12 -16.09
CA LEU A 264 -22.74 2.43 -15.13
C LEU A 264 -21.90 1.19 -14.88
N TYR A 265 -20.64 1.25 -15.29
CA TYR A 265 -19.64 0.22 -15.01
C TYR A 265 -18.83 0.61 -13.80
N GLU A 266 -18.79 -0.26 -12.80
CA GLU A 266 -18.05 -0.03 -11.57
C GLU A 266 -17.10 -1.17 -11.28
N ILE A 267 -15.92 -0.84 -10.78
CA ILE A 267 -14.89 -1.83 -10.44
C ILE A 267 -14.41 -1.52 -9.03
N VAL A 268 -14.45 -2.53 -8.16
CA VAL A 268 -13.99 -2.45 -6.79
C VAL A 268 -12.78 -3.37 -6.61
N TRP A 269 -11.65 -2.79 -6.19
CA TRP A 269 -10.48 -3.52 -5.72
C TRP A 269 -10.48 -3.51 -4.19
N PRO A 270 -10.76 -4.65 -3.53
CA PRO A 270 -10.78 -4.75 -2.08
C PRO A 270 -9.37 -4.64 -1.49
N ASP A 271 -9.30 -4.07 -0.29
CA ASP A 271 -8.08 -3.98 0.50
C ASP A 271 -7.88 -5.20 1.42
N ASP A 272 -7.95 -6.39 0.84
CA ASP A 272 -7.83 -7.67 1.56
C ASP A 272 -6.61 -8.49 1.12
N GLY A 273 -5.77 -7.92 0.25
CA GLY A 273 -4.59 -8.59 -0.32
C GLY A 273 -4.94 -9.72 -1.30
N SER A 274 -6.21 -9.90 -1.67
CA SER A 274 -6.63 -10.95 -2.60
C SER A 274 -6.26 -10.64 -4.06
N GLY A 275 -6.08 -9.36 -4.39
CA GLY A 275 -5.93 -8.91 -5.78
C GLY A 275 -7.17 -9.20 -6.65
N GLN A 276 -8.32 -9.53 -6.04
CA GLN A 276 -9.57 -9.84 -6.73
C GLN A 276 -10.41 -8.59 -6.91
N ALA A 277 -10.56 -8.13 -8.14
CA ALA A 277 -11.42 -7.00 -8.43
C ALA A 277 -12.80 -7.47 -8.89
N THR A 278 -13.85 -6.87 -8.33
CA THR A 278 -15.24 -7.17 -8.70
C THR A 278 -15.76 -6.11 -9.64
N ILE A 279 -16.31 -6.53 -10.78
CA ILE A 279 -16.91 -5.63 -11.78
C ILE A 279 -18.42 -5.70 -11.64
N TYR A 280 -19.04 -4.53 -11.61
CA TYR A 280 -20.48 -4.35 -11.51
C TYR A 280 -20.99 -3.60 -12.74
N VAL A 281 -22.22 -3.93 -13.13
CA VAL A 281 -22.99 -3.17 -14.14
C VAL A 281 -24.31 -2.81 -13.51
N ASP A 282 -24.58 -1.50 -13.42
CA ASP A 282 -25.81 -0.95 -12.85
C ASP A 282 -26.11 -1.47 -11.42
N GLY A 283 -25.05 -1.77 -10.65
CA GLY A 283 -25.11 -2.27 -9.27
C GLY A 283 -25.13 -3.79 -9.12
N GLU A 284 -25.26 -4.54 -10.21
CA GLU A 284 -25.25 -6.01 -10.20
C GLU A 284 -23.84 -6.54 -10.51
N VAL A 285 -23.43 -7.64 -9.90
CA VAL A 285 -22.12 -8.26 -10.18
C VAL A 285 -22.12 -8.80 -11.60
N LEU A 286 -21.18 -8.32 -12.42
CA LEU A 286 -20.92 -8.84 -13.76
C LEU A 286 -19.91 -9.99 -13.73
N ARG A 287 -18.78 -9.80 -13.03
CA ARG A 287 -17.72 -10.82 -12.87
C ARG A 287 -16.72 -10.46 -11.77
N VAL A 288 -16.06 -11.47 -11.20
CA VAL A 288 -14.87 -11.31 -10.34
C VAL A 288 -13.61 -11.63 -11.16
N PHE A 289 -12.67 -10.70 -11.22
CA PHE A 289 -11.36 -10.86 -11.86
C PHE A 289 -10.28 -11.02 -10.80
N ALA A 290 -9.67 -12.21 -10.71
CA ALA A 290 -8.54 -12.48 -9.83
C ALA A 290 -7.22 -12.22 -10.56
N GLN A 291 -6.48 -11.19 -10.15
CA GLN A 291 -5.16 -10.92 -10.72
C GLN A 291 -4.14 -11.96 -10.22
N PRO A 292 -3.34 -12.62 -11.10
CA PRO A 292 -2.43 -13.68 -10.69
C PRO A 292 -1.20 -13.19 -9.89
N VAL A 293 -0.96 -11.88 -9.85
CA VAL A 293 0.18 -11.28 -9.13
C VAL A 293 -0.29 -9.96 -8.51
N GLU A 294 -0.28 -9.89 -7.20
CA GLU A 294 -0.65 -8.70 -6.44
C GLU A 294 0.28 -7.52 -6.77
N GLY A 295 -0.30 -6.32 -6.93
CA GLY A 295 0.43 -5.08 -7.22
C GLY A 295 1.21 -5.09 -8.55
N ALA A 296 1.01 -6.11 -9.40
CA ALA A 296 1.73 -6.21 -10.66
C ALA A 296 1.14 -5.28 -11.71
N ARG A 297 2.02 -4.65 -12.49
CA ARG A 297 1.63 -3.80 -13.61
C ARG A 297 1.41 -4.65 -14.85
N LEU A 298 0.26 -4.52 -15.50
CA LEU A 298 0.12 -5.05 -16.86
C LEU A 298 1.09 -4.32 -17.81
N SER A 299 2.11 -5.04 -18.26
CA SER A 299 3.15 -4.55 -19.15
C SER A 299 2.86 -4.86 -20.62
N SER A 300 2.02 -5.86 -20.89
CA SER A 300 1.51 -6.13 -22.23
C SER A 300 0.20 -6.88 -22.24
N VAL A 301 -0.70 -6.47 -23.13
CA VAL A 301 -1.99 -7.12 -23.42
C VAL A 301 -1.85 -8.26 -24.43
N PHE A 302 -2.87 -9.13 -24.49
CA PHE A 302 -3.06 -10.15 -25.54
C PHE A 302 -3.24 -9.50 -26.91
N GLY A 303 -2.79 -10.16 -27.99
CA GLY A 303 -3.01 -9.70 -29.36
C GLY A 303 -1.75 -9.46 -30.19
N ARG A 304 -1.94 -9.01 -31.44
CA ARG A 304 -0.84 -8.78 -32.39
C ARG A 304 -0.08 -7.50 -32.02
N ARG A 305 1.20 -7.63 -31.71
CA ARG A 305 2.10 -6.51 -31.42
C ARG A 305 3.49 -6.72 -31.99
N THR A 306 4.25 -5.64 -32.16
CA THR A 306 5.68 -5.73 -32.47
C THR A 306 6.41 -6.37 -31.29
N HIS A 307 7.09 -7.48 -31.54
CA HIS A 307 7.80 -8.24 -30.52
C HIS A 307 9.00 -7.43 -30.00
N PRO A 308 9.11 -7.17 -28.68
CA PRO A 308 10.12 -6.25 -28.14
C PRO A 308 11.56 -6.72 -28.37
N VAL A 309 11.80 -8.04 -28.43
CA VAL A 309 13.14 -8.61 -28.67
C VAL A 309 13.50 -8.79 -30.16
N PHE A 310 12.51 -9.09 -31.02
CA PHE A 310 12.76 -9.52 -32.41
C PHE A 310 12.27 -8.51 -33.47
N GLY A 311 11.57 -7.45 -33.05
CA GLY A 311 11.14 -6.36 -33.92
C GLY A 311 10.06 -6.70 -34.95
N ASN A 312 9.55 -7.93 -34.99
CA ASN A 312 8.49 -8.36 -35.90
C ASN A 312 7.12 -8.42 -35.23
N VAL A 313 6.05 -8.19 -35.99
CA VAL A 313 4.68 -8.32 -35.48
C VAL A 313 4.41 -9.80 -35.18
N ARG A 314 4.19 -10.13 -33.90
CA ARG A 314 3.84 -11.47 -33.42
C ARG A 314 2.57 -11.41 -32.58
N MET A 315 1.89 -12.55 -32.54
CA MET A 315 0.77 -12.73 -31.62
C MET A 315 1.32 -12.90 -30.21
N HIS A 316 0.88 -12.05 -29.30
CA HIS A 316 1.06 -12.25 -27.88
C HIS A 316 -0.11 -13.09 -27.36
N THR A 317 0.18 -14.32 -26.92
CA THR A 317 -0.81 -15.36 -26.59
C THR A 317 -1.31 -15.29 -25.15
N GLY A 318 -0.90 -14.27 -24.41
CA GLY A 318 -1.31 -14.04 -23.03
C GLY A 318 -1.19 -12.56 -22.68
N VAL A 319 -1.11 -12.30 -21.38
CA VAL A 319 -0.87 -10.98 -20.78
C VAL A 319 0.40 -11.03 -19.93
N ASP A 320 1.18 -9.95 -19.94
CA ASP A 320 2.44 -9.86 -19.19
C ASP A 320 2.27 -8.96 -17.98
N PHE A 321 2.33 -9.50 -16.76
CA PHE A 321 2.33 -8.73 -15.52
C PHE A 321 3.76 -8.47 -15.05
N ALA A 322 4.24 -7.24 -15.17
CA ALA A 322 5.51 -6.80 -14.62
C ALA A 322 5.39 -6.61 -13.10
N ALA A 323 6.26 -7.30 -12.36
CA ALA A 323 6.39 -7.20 -10.91
C ALA A 323 7.83 -7.50 -10.52
N ALA A 324 8.21 -7.14 -9.29
CA ALA A 324 9.53 -7.45 -8.78
C ALA A 324 9.83 -8.95 -8.85
N ARG A 325 11.09 -9.31 -9.12
CA ARG A 325 11.48 -10.72 -9.09
C ARG A 325 11.23 -11.27 -7.69
N GLY A 326 10.55 -12.40 -7.59
CA GLY A 326 10.22 -13.03 -6.31
C GLY A 326 8.80 -12.77 -5.82
N THR A 327 8.08 -11.80 -6.40
CA THR A 327 6.67 -11.52 -6.05
C THR A 327 5.84 -12.80 -6.17
N PRO A 328 5.00 -13.13 -5.17
CA PRO A 328 4.15 -14.33 -5.22
C PRO A 328 3.25 -14.32 -6.46
N VAL A 329 3.13 -15.48 -7.12
CA VAL A 329 2.18 -15.74 -8.20
C VAL A 329 1.12 -16.67 -7.66
N GLN A 330 -0.14 -16.29 -7.78
CA GLN A 330 -1.29 -16.99 -7.24
C GLN A 330 -2.13 -17.64 -8.35
N ALA A 331 -2.81 -18.74 -8.04
CA ALA A 331 -3.78 -19.35 -8.94
C ALA A 331 -5.03 -18.47 -9.07
N THR A 332 -5.44 -18.16 -10.30
CA THR A 332 -6.60 -17.27 -10.53
C THR A 332 -7.95 -17.96 -10.34
N ALA A 333 -7.98 -19.29 -10.29
CA ALA A 333 -9.19 -20.09 -10.12
C ALA A 333 -8.84 -21.47 -9.51
N PRO A 334 -9.78 -22.15 -8.83
CA PRO A 334 -9.53 -23.49 -8.32
C PRO A 334 -9.29 -24.48 -9.46
N GLY A 335 -8.42 -25.46 -9.24
CA GLY A 335 -8.10 -26.42 -10.30
C GLY A 335 -7.13 -27.51 -9.87
N ARG A 336 -6.63 -28.24 -10.87
CA ARG A 336 -5.59 -29.26 -10.69
C ARG A 336 -4.35 -28.90 -11.48
N VAL A 337 -3.19 -28.94 -10.83
CA VAL A 337 -1.91 -28.69 -11.48
C VAL A 337 -1.69 -29.74 -12.57
N ASN A 338 -1.70 -29.30 -13.82
CA ASN A 338 -1.53 -30.15 -14.99
C ASN A 338 -0.06 -30.33 -15.36
N PHE A 339 0.77 -29.30 -15.14
CA PHE A 339 2.19 -29.32 -15.47
C PHE A 339 2.99 -28.39 -14.56
N ILE A 340 4.19 -28.83 -14.15
CA ILE A 340 5.23 -28.01 -13.53
C ILE A 340 6.54 -28.36 -14.22
N GLY A 341 7.26 -27.37 -14.73
CA GLY A 341 8.57 -27.62 -15.33
C GLY A 341 9.05 -26.52 -16.26
N TRP A 342 9.99 -26.85 -17.13
CA TRP A 342 10.58 -25.92 -18.08
C TRP A 342 10.00 -26.11 -19.49
N ARG A 343 9.65 -25.00 -20.17
CA ARG A 343 9.13 -25.01 -21.54
C ARG A 343 9.75 -23.92 -22.41
N GLY A 344 10.93 -24.20 -22.97
CA GLY A 344 11.55 -23.37 -24.01
C GLY A 344 11.49 -21.88 -23.71
N GLY A 345 10.87 -21.11 -24.62
CA GLY A 345 10.71 -19.65 -24.50
C GLY A 345 9.93 -19.18 -23.27
N TYR A 346 9.02 -19.98 -22.72
CA TYR A 346 8.27 -19.65 -21.49
C TYR A 346 9.11 -19.77 -20.22
N GLY A 347 10.30 -20.39 -20.27
CA GLY A 347 11.10 -20.62 -19.08
C GLY A 347 10.44 -21.63 -18.14
N ARG A 348 10.41 -21.32 -16.83
CA ARG A 348 9.73 -22.15 -15.84
C ARG A 348 8.23 -21.84 -15.83
N VAL A 349 7.43 -22.89 -15.84
CA VAL A 349 5.99 -22.82 -16.07
C VAL A 349 5.23 -23.69 -15.06
N VAL A 350 4.09 -23.18 -14.60
CA VAL A 350 3.02 -23.95 -13.98
C VAL A 350 1.79 -23.86 -14.89
N GLU A 351 1.10 -24.97 -15.12
CA GLU A 351 -0.19 -25.02 -15.82
C GLU A 351 -1.24 -25.63 -14.89
N ILE A 352 -2.41 -24.99 -14.79
CA ILE A 352 -3.53 -25.46 -13.95
C ILE A 352 -4.72 -25.71 -14.85
N LEU A 353 -5.28 -26.90 -14.77
CA LEU A 353 -6.52 -27.27 -15.45
C LEU A 353 -7.72 -26.94 -14.55
N HIS A 354 -8.65 -26.17 -15.09
CA HIS A 354 -9.90 -25.75 -14.47
C HIS A 354 -11.04 -26.48 -15.21
N GLY A 355 -11.53 -27.58 -14.65
CA GLY A 355 -12.55 -28.40 -15.31
C GLY A 355 -11.99 -29.21 -16.50
N SER A 356 -12.74 -29.28 -17.60
CA SER A 356 -12.44 -30.15 -18.74
C SER A 356 -11.73 -29.48 -19.91
N ASP A 357 -11.96 -28.19 -20.13
CA ASP A 357 -11.59 -27.47 -21.37
C ASP A 357 -10.74 -26.22 -21.12
N THR A 358 -10.69 -25.72 -19.88
CA THR A 358 -10.05 -24.45 -19.53
C THR A 358 -8.76 -24.69 -18.75
N MET A 359 -7.67 -24.05 -19.16
CA MET A 359 -6.37 -24.17 -18.52
C MET A 359 -5.71 -22.79 -18.40
N THR A 360 -5.13 -22.49 -17.24
CA THR A 360 -4.28 -21.31 -17.07
C THR A 360 -2.81 -21.69 -17.12
N ARG A 361 -1.96 -20.82 -17.68
CA ARG A 361 -0.51 -20.99 -17.75
C ARG A 361 0.18 -19.80 -17.11
N TYR A 362 1.14 -20.09 -16.24
CA TYR A 362 1.95 -19.11 -15.51
C TYR A 362 3.42 -19.32 -15.88
N ALA A 363 4.01 -18.39 -16.62
CA ALA A 363 5.34 -18.53 -17.21
C ALA A 363 6.35 -17.51 -16.69
N HIS A 364 7.62 -17.68 -17.09
CA HIS A 364 8.78 -16.89 -16.67
C HIS A 364 9.11 -16.96 -15.17
N LEU A 365 8.56 -17.94 -14.45
CA LEU A 365 8.69 -18.07 -13.00
C LEU A 365 10.16 -18.19 -12.57
N SER A 366 10.52 -17.56 -11.45
CA SER A 366 11.84 -17.72 -10.83
C SER A 366 11.90 -18.97 -9.93
N ALA A 367 10.81 -19.24 -9.22
CA ALA A 367 10.66 -20.34 -8.29
C ALA A 367 9.22 -20.89 -8.31
N VAL A 368 9.06 -22.11 -7.81
CA VAL A 368 7.79 -22.81 -7.56
C VAL A 368 7.91 -23.39 -6.13
N PRO A 369 6.85 -23.40 -5.32
CA PRO A 369 6.88 -24.02 -3.98
C PRO A 369 7.34 -25.48 -4.04
N GLU A 370 8.10 -25.92 -3.04
CA GLU A 370 8.69 -27.28 -3.01
C GLU A 370 7.64 -28.38 -2.83
N ASP A 371 6.53 -28.05 -2.19
CA ASP A 371 5.39 -28.91 -1.93
C ASP A 371 4.38 -28.95 -3.09
N LEU A 372 4.48 -28.04 -4.07
CA LEU A 372 3.59 -28.02 -5.22
C LEU A 372 3.97 -29.12 -6.22
N ALA A 373 3.06 -30.06 -6.46
CA ALA A 373 3.26 -31.19 -7.35
C ALA A 373 2.24 -31.30 -8.48
N GLN A 374 2.63 -31.92 -9.60
CA GLN A 374 1.70 -32.26 -10.67
C GLN A 374 0.59 -33.18 -10.13
N GLY A 375 -0.66 -32.87 -10.49
CA GLY A 375 -1.85 -33.58 -10.02
C GLY A 375 -2.43 -33.03 -8.71
N GLN A 376 -1.74 -32.13 -8.01
CA GLN A 376 -2.24 -31.47 -6.80
C GLN A 376 -3.43 -30.56 -7.11
N ARG A 377 -4.38 -30.49 -6.17
CA ARG A 377 -5.47 -29.49 -6.22
C ARG A 377 -4.99 -28.19 -5.60
N VAL A 378 -5.36 -27.08 -6.23
CA VAL A 378 -5.10 -25.72 -5.74
C VAL A 378 -6.41 -24.97 -5.71
N ALA A 379 -6.59 -24.13 -4.68
CA ALA A 379 -7.66 -23.15 -4.58
C ALA A 379 -7.29 -21.87 -5.35
N ALA A 380 -8.27 -21.01 -5.61
CA ALA A 380 -7.96 -19.65 -6.03
C ALA A 380 -7.17 -18.93 -4.90
N GLY A 381 -6.19 -18.12 -5.27
CA GLY A 381 -5.31 -17.42 -4.33
C GLY A 381 -4.10 -18.22 -3.84
N ASP A 382 -4.07 -19.55 -4.02
CA ASP A 382 -2.93 -20.36 -3.62
C ASP A 382 -1.65 -19.90 -4.35
N VAL A 383 -0.56 -19.72 -3.60
CA VAL A 383 0.74 -19.37 -4.18
C VAL A 383 1.28 -20.58 -4.94
N ILE A 384 1.44 -20.42 -6.26
CA ILE A 384 1.90 -21.48 -7.17
C ILE A 384 3.28 -21.19 -7.75
N GLY A 385 3.82 -19.99 -7.52
CA GLY A 385 5.11 -19.60 -8.07
C GLY A 385 5.58 -18.26 -7.57
N ARG A 386 6.71 -17.83 -8.12
CA ARG A 386 7.25 -16.48 -7.91
C ARG A 386 7.65 -15.87 -9.24
N VAL A 387 7.37 -14.59 -9.40
CA VAL A 387 7.72 -13.80 -10.60
C VAL A 387 9.21 -13.92 -10.89
N GLY A 388 9.56 -14.04 -12.15
CA GLY A 388 10.93 -14.19 -12.61
C GLY A 388 11.17 -13.58 -13.97
N ALA A 389 12.28 -13.97 -14.59
CA ALA A 389 12.64 -13.58 -15.94
C ALA A 389 13.26 -14.79 -16.67
N THR A 390 12.76 -16.00 -16.40
CA THR A 390 13.30 -17.23 -17.00
C THR A 390 12.79 -17.41 -18.43
N GLY A 391 13.55 -18.07 -19.30
CA GLY A 391 13.18 -18.21 -20.71
C GLY A 391 13.46 -16.93 -21.50
N THR A 392 12.54 -16.53 -22.39
CA THR A 392 12.66 -15.33 -23.23
C THR A 392 11.85 -14.18 -22.61
N ALA A 393 12.43 -13.48 -21.64
CA ALA A 393 11.83 -12.32 -20.98
C ALA A 393 12.80 -11.13 -21.00
N THR A 394 12.30 -9.91 -21.23
CA THR A 394 13.11 -8.67 -21.23
C THR A 394 13.42 -8.14 -19.83
N GLY A 395 12.70 -8.62 -18.83
CA GLY A 395 12.83 -8.25 -17.42
C GLY A 395 11.84 -9.05 -16.57
N PRO A 396 11.87 -8.88 -15.23
CA PRO A 396 10.97 -9.57 -14.33
C PRO A 396 9.48 -9.34 -14.67
N ASN A 397 8.78 -10.41 -15.03
CA ASN A 397 7.34 -10.41 -15.28
C ASN A 397 6.76 -11.84 -15.16
N LEU A 398 5.44 -11.91 -14.98
CA LEU A 398 4.65 -13.12 -15.21
C LEU A 398 4.01 -13.02 -16.60
N HIS A 399 4.24 -14.01 -17.44
CA HIS A 399 3.41 -14.21 -18.63
C HIS A 399 2.27 -15.17 -18.28
N TYR A 400 1.04 -14.69 -18.38
CA TYR A 400 -0.19 -15.39 -18.02
C TYR A 400 -1.06 -15.66 -19.26
N GLU A 401 -1.42 -16.91 -19.48
CA GLU A 401 -2.32 -17.30 -20.58
C GLU A 401 -3.55 -18.04 -20.05
N VAL A 402 -4.67 -17.88 -20.75
CA VAL A 402 -5.88 -18.68 -20.60
C VAL A 402 -6.09 -19.46 -21.89
N LEU A 403 -6.14 -20.78 -21.79
CA LEU A 403 -6.31 -21.69 -22.90
C LEU A 403 -7.67 -22.37 -22.80
N VAL A 404 -8.46 -22.27 -23.86
CA VAL A 404 -9.74 -23.00 -24.01
C VAL A 404 -9.60 -23.97 -25.16
N ASP A 405 -9.86 -25.26 -24.91
CA ASP A 405 -9.62 -26.34 -25.87
C ASP A 405 -8.18 -26.34 -26.44
N GLY A 406 -7.22 -25.96 -25.59
CA GLY A 406 -5.81 -25.85 -25.94
C GLY A 406 -5.45 -24.64 -26.81
N ARG A 407 -6.37 -23.71 -27.07
CA ARG A 407 -6.13 -22.47 -27.83
C ARG A 407 -6.02 -21.27 -26.89
N PRO A 408 -4.97 -20.44 -27.01
CA PRO A 408 -4.89 -19.20 -26.25
C PRO A 408 -6.06 -18.28 -26.59
N THR A 409 -6.71 -17.80 -25.54
CA THR A 409 -7.80 -16.81 -25.57
C THR A 409 -7.33 -15.56 -24.83
N ASP A 410 -7.99 -14.42 -25.05
CA ASP A 410 -7.67 -13.22 -24.30
C ASP A 410 -8.13 -13.41 -22.84
N PRO A 411 -7.19 -13.52 -21.88
CA PRO A 411 -7.49 -13.73 -20.47
C PRO A 411 -8.41 -12.68 -19.86
N LEU A 412 -8.47 -11.50 -20.50
CA LEU A 412 -9.22 -10.35 -20.02
C LEU A 412 -10.68 -10.38 -20.47
N SER A 413 -11.02 -11.22 -21.44
CA SER A 413 -12.37 -11.31 -22.02
C SER A 413 -13.09 -12.63 -21.69
N ASP A 414 -12.41 -13.60 -21.09
CA ASP A 414 -12.98 -14.94 -20.85
C ASP A 414 -13.60 -15.05 -19.45
N ASN A 415 -14.93 -15.19 -19.39
CA ASN A 415 -15.68 -15.27 -18.14
C ASN A 415 -15.66 -16.66 -17.49
N ARG A 416 -15.13 -17.70 -18.14
CA ARG A 416 -15.15 -19.08 -17.59
C ARG A 416 -14.38 -19.24 -16.28
N LEU A 417 -13.35 -18.41 -16.08
CA LEU A 417 -12.59 -18.39 -14.82
C LEU A 417 -13.36 -17.69 -13.70
N ALA A 418 -14.19 -16.69 -14.04
CA ALA A 418 -15.06 -16.01 -13.09
C ALA A 418 -16.19 -16.93 -12.63
N GLU A 419 -16.86 -17.66 -13.54
CA GLU A 419 -17.89 -18.66 -13.19
C GLU A 419 -17.35 -19.76 -12.24
N ALA A 420 -16.07 -20.14 -12.40
CA ALA A 420 -15.42 -21.11 -11.52
C ALA A 420 -15.08 -20.55 -10.13
N ALA A 421 -14.91 -19.23 -10.01
CA ALA A 421 -14.66 -18.52 -8.76
C ALA A 421 -15.97 -18.10 -8.04
N GLU A 422 -17.04 -17.85 -8.80
CA GLU A 422 -18.37 -17.44 -8.31
C GLU A 422 -19.07 -18.48 -7.43
N SER A 423 -18.63 -19.74 -7.45
CA SER A 423 -19.16 -20.78 -6.56
C SER A 423 -18.97 -20.48 -5.06
N GLU A 424 -18.23 -19.43 -4.68
CA GLU A 424 -17.95 -19.09 -3.27
C GLU A 424 -18.18 -17.61 -2.88
N ALA A 425 -18.64 -16.73 -3.78
CA ALA A 425 -18.87 -15.32 -3.44
C ALA A 425 -20.24 -15.12 -2.75
N ASP A 426 -20.26 -14.61 -1.52
CA ASP A 426 -21.49 -14.16 -0.85
C ASP A 426 -21.95 -12.83 -1.46
N ASP A 427 -23.05 -12.84 -2.23
CA ASP A 427 -23.67 -11.67 -2.88
C ASP A 427 -23.84 -10.47 -1.92
N THR A 428 -24.09 -10.77 -0.64
CA THR A 428 -24.25 -9.74 0.41
C THR A 428 -22.96 -8.97 0.61
N ALA A 429 -21.82 -9.66 0.70
CA ALA A 429 -20.51 -9.04 0.90
C ALA A 429 -20.07 -8.22 -0.32
N ALA A 430 -20.44 -8.64 -1.53
CA ALA A 430 -20.16 -7.89 -2.75
C ALA A 430 -20.93 -6.56 -2.79
N LEU A 431 -22.19 -6.54 -2.37
CA LEU A 431 -23.00 -5.32 -2.31
C LEU A 431 -22.49 -4.33 -1.25
N TYR A 432 -22.09 -4.82 -0.07
CA TYR A 432 -21.49 -3.96 0.96
C TYR A 432 -20.19 -3.30 0.47
N ARG A 433 -19.31 -4.06 -0.20
CA ARG A 433 -18.07 -3.52 -0.78
C ARG A 433 -18.33 -2.42 -1.81
N LEU A 434 -19.32 -2.60 -2.68
CA LEU A 434 -19.69 -1.57 -3.65
C LEU A 434 -20.21 -0.30 -2.96
N ALA A 435 -21.06 -0.45 -1.94
CA ALA A 435 -21.60 0.68 -1.18
C ALA A 435 -20.51 1.46 -0.44
N GLU A 436 -19.56 0.76 0.18
CA GLU A 436 -18.41 1.36 0.85
C GLU A 436 -17.50 2.11 -0.12
N ALA A 437 -17.15 1.51 -1.25
CA ALA A 437 -16.32 2.15 -2.27
C ALA A 437 -16.95 3.44 -2.82
N ARG A 438 -18.26 3.42 -3.08
CA ARG A 438 -19.02 4.62 -3.47
C ARG A 438 -19.02 5.70 -2.40
N ALA A 439 -19.16 5.32 -1.12
CA ALA A 439 -19.13 6.27 0.00
C ALA A 439 -17.76 6.94 0.12
N LEU A 440 -16.67 6.16 0.07
CA LEU A 440 -15.30 6.67 0.09
C LEU A 440 -15.01 7.60 -1.09
N LEU A 441 -15.47 7.25 -2.30
CA LEU A 441 -15.35 8.11 -3.47
C LEU A 441 -16.02 9.47 -3.24
N ASN A 442 -17.27 9.46 -2.76
CA ASN A 442 -18.03 10.70 -2.54
C ASN A 442 -17.43 11.58 -1.44
N GLU A 443 -16.94 10.98 -0.37
CA GLU A 443 -16.24 11.69 0.71
C GLU A 443 -14.98 12.40 0.19
N ASN A 444 -14.16 11.68 -0.57
CA ASN A 444 -12.89 12.20 -1.08
C ASN A 444 -13.09 13.25 -2.19
N LEU A 445 -14.03 13.03 -3.13
CA LEU A 445 -14.39 14.04 -4.13
C LEU A 445 -14.92 15.33 -3.48
N GLY A 446 -15.73 15.21 -2.42
CA GLY A 446 -16.26 16.37 -1.70
C GLY A 446 -15.18 17.18 -0.97
N SER A 447 -14.14 16.50 -0.47
CA SER A 447 -13.01 17.13 0.23
C SER A 447 -12.11 17.96 -0.72
N GLU A 448 -11.97 17.53 -1.97
CA GLU A 448 -11.15 18.19 -2.98
C GLU A 448 -11.77 19.51 -3.47
N ILE A 449 -13.11 19.54 -3.62
CA ILE A 449 -13.89 20.75 -3.93
C ILE A 449 -13.74 21.80 -2.81
N ALA A 450 -13.66 21.38 -1.55
CA ALA A 450 -13.46 22.27 -0.41
C ALA A 450 -12.04 22.88 -0.37
N LYS A 451 -11.01 22.10 -0.73
CA LYS A 451 -9.62 22.60 -0.82
C LYS A 451 -9.44 23.59 -1.97
N THR A 452 -9.95 23.29 -3.17
CA THR A 452 -9.86 24.20 -4.33
C THR A 452 -10.65 25.50 -4.17
N THR A 453 -11.71 25.52 -3.36
CA THR A 453 -12.46 26.74 -3.02
C THR A 453 -11.69 27.62 -2.04
N THR A 454 -10.93 27.03 -1.12
CA THR A 454 -10.18 27.75 -0.08
C THR A 454 -8.89 28.39 -0.63
N GLU A 455 -8.27 27.81 -1.66
CA GLU A 455 -7.09 28.40 -2.31
C GLU A 455 -7.40 29.48 -3.37
N ARG A 456 -8.68 29.65 -3.76
CA ARG A 456 -9.12 30.66 -4.75
C ARG A 456 -9.80 31.89 -4.14
N LEU A 457 -9.91 31.98 -2.82
CA LEU A 457 -10.39 33.15 -2.07
C LEU A 457 -9.22 33.86 -1.39
#